data_AF-A0A6H5KNZ0-F1
#
_entry.id   AF-A0A6H5KNZ0-F1
#
_cell.length_a   1.000
_cell.length_b   1.000
_cell.length_c   1.000
_cell.angle_alpha   90.00
_cell.angle_beta   90.00
_cell.angle_gamma   90.00
#
_symmetry.space_group_name_H-M   'P 1'
#
loop_
_entity.id
_entity.type
_entity.pdbx_description
1 polymer ?
#
loop_
_entity_poly.entity_id
_entity_poly.type
_entity_poly.pdbx_seq_one_letter_code
_entity_poly.pdbx_strand_id
1 'polypeptide(L)'
;MLFVVRRLQELGRRKKIPLYMCFVDLNKAYDSVDREMLWKVLARAGIPAKLIEVIRQFHDGMRARVRMDDGELSDWFFVTQGVRQ
;
A
#
# COMPACT_ATOMS: atom_id res chain seq x y z
N MET A 1 0.21 -11.99 -11.52
CA MET A 1 -0.59 -11.15 -12.44
C MET A 1 -0.20 -11.30 -13.92
N LEU A 2 1.09 -11.27 -14.27
CA LEU A 2 1.55 -11.31 -15.67
C LEU A 2 1.03 -12.53 -16.47
N PHE A 3 0.92 -13.69 -15.83
CA PHE A 3 0.39 -14.90 -16.44
C PHE A 3 -1.08 -14.79 -16.87
N VAL A 4 -1.93 -14.20 -16.03
CA VAL A 4 -3.37 -14.07 -16.31
C VAL A 4 -3.60 -13.09 -17.46
N VAL A 5 -2.89 -11.95 -17.46
CA VAL A 5 -2.92 -10.97 -18.54
C VAL A 5 -2.50 -11.62 -19.86
N ARG A 6 -1.38 -12.34 -19.86
CA ARG A 6 -0.90 -13.07 -21.04
C ARG A 6 -1.93 -14.08 -21.54
N ARG A 7 -2.57 -14.81 -20.63
CA ARG A 7 -3.60 -15.79 -20.99
C ARG A 7 -4.84 -15.15 -21.62
N LEU A 8 -5.29 -14.01 -21.10
CA LEU A 8 -6.41 -13.24 -21.65
C LEU A 8 -6.07 -12.69 -23.04
N GLN A 9 -4.85 -12.19 -23.23
CA GLN A 9 -4.37 -11.76 -24.56
C GLN A 9 -4.35 -12.90 -25.57
N GLU A 10 -3.83 -14.07 -25.20
CA GLU A 10 -3.83 -15.26 -26.07
C GLU A 10 -5.25 -15.71 -26.44
N LEU A 11 -6.18 -15.67 -25.48
CA LEU A 11 -7.58 -16.03 -25.72
C LEU A 11 -8.28 -15.03 -26.64
N GLY A 12 -8.07 -13.74 -26.44
CA GLY A 12 -8.62 -12.67 -27.29
C GLY A 12 -8.15 -12.82 -28.74
N ARG A 13 -6.84 -13.07 -28.93
CA ARG A 13 -6.26 -13.37 -30.26
C ARG A 13 -6.89 -14.60 -30.91
N ARG A 14 -7.02 -15.71 -30.17
CA ARG A 14 -7.62 -16.96 -30.67
C ARG A 14 -9.09 -16.79 -31.07
N LYS A 15 -9.86 -16.06 -30.27
CA LYS A 15 -11.30 -15.85 -30.50
C LYS A 15 -11.61 -14.66 -31.42
N LYS A 16 -10.58 -13.93 -31.88
CA LYS A 16 -10.72 -12.71 -32.71
C LYS A 16 -11.65 -11.67 -32.09
N ILE A 17 -11.63 -11.56 -30.75
CA ILE A 17 -12.40 -10.55 -30.02
C ILE A 17 -11.47 -9.41 -29.60
N PRO A 18 -11.91 -8.14 -29.69
CA PRO A 18 -11.14 -7.02 -29.18
C PRO A 18 -11.00 -7.14 -27.66
N LEU A 19 -9.79 -6.93 -27.16
CA LEU A 19 -9.46 -6.93 -25.73
C LEU A 19 -8.88 -5.56 -25.37
N TYR A 20 -9.50 -4.88 -24.40
CA TYR A 20 -9.02 -3.62 -23.85
C TYR A 20 -8.52 -3.86 -22.42
N MET A 21 -7.36 -3.29 -22.08
CA MET A 21 -6.76 -3.43 -20.77
C MET A 21 -6.24 -2.08 -20.30
N CYS A 22 -6.42 -1.81 -19.01
CA CYS A 22 -5.85 -0.65 -18.33
C CYS A 22 -4.99 -1.18 -17.17
N PHE A 23 -3.77 -0.68 -17.06
CA PHE A 23 -2.92 -0.92 -15.89
C PHE A 23 -3.01 0.30 -14.98
N VAL A 24 -3.32 0.07 -13.71
CA VAL A 24 -3.38 1.12 -12.70
C VAL A 24 -2.27 0.85 -11.71
N ASP A 25 -1.38 1.83 -11.57
CA ASP A 25 -0.32 1.84 -10.56
C ASP A 25 -0.61 2.93 -9.54
N LEU A 26 -0.33 2.64 -8.27
CA LEU A 26 -0.52 3.59 -7.18
C LEU A 26 0.84 4.14 -6.77
N ASN A 27 1.04 5.44 -6.99
CA ASN A 27 2.25 6.11 -6.55
C ASN A 27 2.34 6.05 -5.02
N LYS A 28 3.48 5.57 -4.50
CA LYS A 28 3.75 5.47 -3.05
C LYS A 28 2.60 4.79 -2.29
N ALA A 29 2.15 3.63 -2.78
CA ALA A 29 0.99 2.92 -2.24
C ALA A 29 1.07 2.67 -0.72
N TYR A 30 2.26 2.42 -0.18
CA TYR A 30 2.46 2.22 1.26
C TYR A 30 2.56 3.53 2.03
N ASP A 31 3.22 4.56 1.49
CA ASP A 31 3.39 5.85 2.19
C ASP A 31 2.11 6.68 2.22
N SER A 32 1.19 6.44 1.27
CA SER A 32 -0.06 7.19 1.12
C SER A 32 -1.25 6.61 1.88
N VAL A 33 -1.07 5.51 2.62
CA VAL A 33 -2.17 4.86 3.35
C VAL A 33 -2.70 5.79 4.45
N ASP A 34 -4.00 6.06 4.42
CA ASP A 34 -4.71 6.66 5.54
C ASP A 34 -4.92 5.61 6.64
N ARG A 35 -4.30 5.82 7.80
CA ARG A 35 -4.34 4.91 8.95
C ARG A 35 -5.72 4.82 9.59
N GLU A 36 -6.46 5.93 9.67
CA GLU A 36 -7.83 5.93 10.20
C GLU A 36 -8.73 5.04 9.34
N MET A 37 -8.58 5.15 8.02
CA MET A 37 -9.31 4.31 7.09
C MET A 37 -8.85 2.85 7.16
N LEU A 38 -7.55 2.60 7.31
CA LEU A 38 -7.00 1.25 7.48
C LEU A 38 -7.63 0.52 8.67
N TRP A 39 -7.75 1.16 9.83
CA TRP A 39 -8.37 0.55 11.01
C TRP A 39 -9.83 0.15 10.76
N LYS A 40 -10.60 1.01 10.09
CA LYS A 40 -11.99 0.74 9.71
C LYS A 40 -12.10 -0.43 8.73
N VAL A 41 -11.19 -0.50 7.75
CA VAL A 41 -11.15 -1.59 6.76
C VAL A 41 -10.79 -2.93 7.42
N LEU A 42 -9.80 -2.96 8.32
CA LEU A 42 -9.44 -4.17 9.05
C LEU A 42 -10.59 -4.68 9.93
N ALA A 43 -11.30 -3.78 10.61
CA ALA A 43 -12.48 -4.14 11.39
C ALA A 43 -13.59 -4.73 10.49
N ARG A 44 -13.85 -4.11 9.33
CA ARG A 44 -14.81 -4.62 8.34
C ARG A 44 -14.41 -5.97 7.74
N ALA A 45 -13.11 -6.24 7.61
CA ALA A 45 -12.57 -7.51 7.15
C ALA A 45 -12.70 -8.64 8.20
N GLY A 46 -13.18 -8.34 9.41
CA GLY A 46 -13.38 -9.32 10.47
C GLY A 46 -12.13 -9.57 11.33
N ILE A 47 -11.12 -8.69 11.26
CA ILE A 47 -9.93 -8.80 12.10
C ILE A 47 -10.30 -8.47 13.55
N PRO A 48 -9.91 -9.31 14.54
CA PRO A 48 -10.22 -9.04 15.95
C PRO A 48 -9.68 -7.69 16.42
N ALA A 49 -10.49 -6.95 17.19
CA ALA A 49 -10.13 -5.63 17.71
C ALA A 49 -8.78 -5.61 18.45
N LYS A 50 -8.47 -6.68 19.20
CA LYS A 50 -7.18 -6.83 19.90
C LYS A 50 -5.99 -6.84 18.93
N LEU A 51 -6.13 -7.44 17.75
CA LEU A 51 -5.06 -7.46 16.76
C LEU A 51 -4.92 -6.11 16.06
N ILE A 52 -6.04 -5.43 15.78
CA ILE A 52 -6.04 -4.06 15.23
C ILE A 52 -5.32 -3.10 16.19
N GLU A 53 -5.59 -3.21 17.49
CA GLU A 53 -4.94 -2.38 18.51
C GLU A 53 -3.42 -2.59 18.55
N VAL A 54 -2.97 -3.86 18.49
CA VAL A 54 -1.54 -4.17 18.39
C VAL A 54 -0.92 -3.56 17.15
N ILE A 55 -1.59 -3.62 15.98
CA ILE A 55 -1.10 -3.01 14.74
C ILE A 55 -1.03 -1.48 14.88
N ARG A 56 -2.04 -0.87 15.50
CA ARG A 56 -2.10 0.57 15.72
C ARG A 56 -0.95 1.08 16.59
N GLN A 57 -0.58 0.34 17.63
CA GLN A 57 0.54 0.68 18.51
C GLN A 57 1.89 0.77 17.79
N PHE A 58 2.09 0.04 16.67
CA PHE A 58 3.31 0.18 15.87
C PHE A 58 3.39 1.51 15.09
N HIS A 59 2.26 2.17 14.89
CA HIS A 59 2.13 3.36 14.05
C HIS A 59 1.89 4.64 14.87
N ASP A 60 1.28 4.52 16.05
CA ASP A 60 1.02 5.66 16.93
C ASP A 60 2.32 6.29 17.43
N GLY A 61 2.40 7.63 17.35
CA GLY A 61 3.57 8.39 17.80
C GLY A 61 4.85 8.15 16.99
N MET A 62 4.77 7.50 15.82
CA MET A 62 5.93 7.23 14.98
C MET A 62 6.61 8.54 14.55
N ARG A 63 7.94 8.58 14.72
CA ARG A 63 8.79 9.69 14.26
C ARG A 63 9.85 9.17 13.31
N ALA A 64 10.19 9.96 12.30
CA ALA A 64 11.25 9.68 11.35
C ALA A 64 12.14 10.90 11.18
N ARG A 65 13.33 10.67 10.62
CA ARG A 65 14.25 11.71 10.12
C ARG A 65 14.98 11.15 8.91
N VAL A 66 15.39 12.03 8.02
CA VAL A 66 16.07 11.66 6.77
C VAL A 66 17.56 11.74 6.98
N ARG A 67 18.31 10.75 6.49
CA ARG A 67 19.77 10.82 6.36
C ARG A 67 20.10 11.31 4.96
N MET A 68 20.87 12.39 4.88
CA MET A 68 21.37 12.95 3.63
C MET A 68 22.66 12.23 3.20
N ASP A 69 23.07 12.42 1.94
CA ASP A 69 24.22 11.72 1.35
C ASP A 69 25.56 12.06 2.02
N ASP A 70 25.66 13.25 2.63
CA ASP A 70 26.80 13.71 3.42
C ASP A 70 26.83 13.13 4.86
N GLY A 71 25.82 12.33 5.22
CA GLY A 71 25.68 11.72 6.53
C GLY A 71 24.92 12.59 7.55
N GLU A 72 24.54 13.81 7.21
CA GLU A 72 23.74 14.66 8.07
C GLU A 72 22.32 14.10 8.23
N LEU A 73 21.71 14.41 9.38
CA LEU A 73 20.38 13.94 9.74
C LEU A 73 19.45 15.13 9.86
N SER A 74 18.27 15.03 9.24
CA SER A 74 17.22 16.03 9.40
C SER A 74 16.70 16.06 10.84
N ASP A 75 15.91 17.10 11.13
CA ASP A 75 15.06 17.12 12.30
C ASP A 75 14.08 15.94 12.30
N TRP A 76 13.64 15.58 13.50
CA TRP A 76 12.57 14.62 13.69
C TRP A 76 11.23 15.20 13.25
N PHE A 77 10.46 14.41 12.51
CA PHE A 77 9.09 14.72 12.16
C PHE A 77 8.17 13.54 12.46
N PHE A 78 6.89 13.83 12.69
CA PHE A 78 5.87 12.81 12.90
C PHE A 78 5.48 12.14 11.59
N VAL A 79 5.38 10.81 11.60
CA VAL A 79 4.86 10.03 10.49
C VAL A 79 3.36 9.81 10.73
N THR A 80 2.53 10.58 10.04
CA THR A 80 1.07 10.57 10.20
C THR A 80 0.34 9.73 9.16
N GLN A 81 1.00 9.41 8.05
CA GLN A 81 0.46 8.63 6.95
C GLN A 81 1.36 7.45 6.62
N GLY A 82 0.77 6.50 5.92
CA GLY A 82 1.44 5.34 5.39
C GLY A 82 1.75 4.25 6.41
N VAL A 83 2.23 3.13 5.89
CA VAL A 83 2.72 2.00 6.67
C VAL A 83 4.15 1.71 6.25
N ARG A 84 4.94 1.16 7.16
CA ARG A 84 6.33 0.81 6.87
C ARG A 84 6.37 -0.44 5.98
N GLN A 85 7.15 -0.39 4.90
CA GLN A 85 7.42 -1.54 4.03
C GLN A 85 8.38 -2.53 4.68
#